data_AF-A0A1Y1Q1D4-F1
#
_entry.id   AF-A0A1Y1Q1D4-F1
#
_cell.length_a   1.000
_cell.length_b   1.000
_cell.length_c   1.000
_cell.angle_alpha   90.00
_cell.angle_beta   90.00
_cell.angle_gamma   90.00
#
_symmetry.space_group_name_H-M   'P 1'
#
loop_
_entity.id
_entity.type
_entity.pdbx_description
1 polymer ?
#
loop_
_entity_poly.entity_id
_entity_poly.type
_entity_poly.pdbx_seq_one_letter_code
_entity_poly.pdbx_strand_id
1 'polypeptide(L)' 'MNGLYRFLIGGLGSMVAEILAEANFDRPKKFRRLAFPDRFLEEYGSQESSLKRYGVTAENAVATVMTLLKGTSGTK' A
#
# COMPACT_ATOMS: atom_id res chain seq x y z
N MET A 1 -8.56 2.04 14.86
CA MET A 1 -8.73 3.41 14.34
C MET A 1 -8.67 3.35 12.83
N ASN A 2 -9.83 3.50 12.20
CA ASN A 2 -10.03 3.51 10.75
C ASN A 2 -9.71 4.92 10.23
N GLY A 3 -8.89 5.03 9.19
CA GLY A 3 -8.46 6.32 8.65
C GLY A 3 -7.51 6.15 7.47
N LEU A 4 -8.07 5.69 6.36
CA LEU A 4 -7.49 5.48 5.04
C LEU A 4 -7.04 6.80 4.37
N TYR A 5 -6.03 7.46 4.91
CA TYR A 5 -5.34 8.51 4.17
C TYR A 5 -3.96 8.00 3.89
N ARG A 6 -3.79 7.43 2.69
CA ARG A 6 -2.50 7.07 2.10
C ARG A 6 -2.38 7.84 0.78
N PHE A 7 -1.22 8.43 0.50
CA PHE A 7 -0.81 9.11 -0.73
C PHE A 7 -0.88 8.08 -1.88
N LEU A 8 -2.08 7.92 -2.42
CA LEU A 8 -2.44 6.88 -3.37
C LEU A 8 -2.70 7.44 -4.77
N ILE A 9 -2.57 8.74 -4.94
CA ILE A 9 -3.04 9.50 -6.10
C ILE A 9 -1.83 10.04 -6.88
N GLY A 10 -1.82 9.81 -8.20
CA GLY A 10 -0.83 10.36 -9.12
C GLY A 10 0.61 9.80 -9.01
N GLY A 11 0.85 8.83 -8.15
CA GLY A 11 2.17 8.20 -7.97
C GLY A 11 2.33 6.89 -8.74
N LEU A 12 3.46 6.20 -8.53
CA LEU A 12 3.73 4.88 -9.14
C LEU A 12 2.61 3.86 -8.91
N GLY A 13 2.04 3.84 -7.70
CA GLY A 13 0.92 2.94 -7.39
C GLY A 13 -0.34 3.22 -8.21
N SER A 14 -0.57 4.46 -8.64
CA SER A 14 -1.68 4.84 -9.52
C SER A 14 -1.42 4.37 -10.95
N MET A 15 -0.22 4.62 -11.47
CA MET A 15 0.20 4.15 -12.80
C MET A 15 0.08 2.62 -12.93
N VAL A 16 0.55 1.88 -11.92
CA VAL A 16 0.41 0.42 -11.90
C VAL A 16 -1.06 0.00 -11.85
N ALA A 17 -1.91 0.71 -11.10
CA ALA A 17 -3.34 0.42 -11.05
C ALA A 17 -4.04 0.65 -12.40
N GLU A 18 -3.66 1.71 -13.12
CA GLU A 18 -4.14 2.01 -14.47
C GLU A 18 -3.73 0.91 -15.45
N ILE A 19 -2.44 0.55 -15.48
CA ILE A 19 -1.94 -0.54 -16.34
C ILE A 19 -2.67 -1.85 -16.04
N LEU A 20 -2.86 -2.20 -14.76
CA LEU A 20 -3.57 -3.42 -14.37
C LEU A 20 -5.05 -3.40 -14.78
N ALA A 21 -5.68 -2.23 -14.82
CA ALA A 21 -7.06 -2.06 -15.27
C ALA A 21 -7.18 -2.20 -16.80
N GLU A 22 -6.19 -1.70 -17.54
CA GLU A 22 -6.19 -1.69 -19.01
C GLU A 22 -5.62 -2.98 -19.64
N ALA A 23 -4.87 -3.78 -18.87
CA ALA A 23 -4.23 -5.01 -19.35
C ALA A 23 -5.21 -6.14 -19.73
N ASN A 24 -6.53 -5.94 -19.57
CA ASN A 24 -7.59 -6.85 -20.01
C ASN A 24 -7.42 -8.30 -19.52
N PHE A 25 -7.05 -8.48 -18.25
CA PHE A 25 -7.00 -9.81 -17.64
C PHE A 25 -8.40 -10.43 -17.52
N ASP A 26 -8.51 -11.75 -17.67
CA ASP A 26 -9.76 -12.51 -17.48
C ASP A 26 -10.44 -12.25 -16.13
N ARG A 27 -9.66 -11.86 -15.12
CA ARG A 27 -10.14 -11.44 -13.80
C ARG A 27 -9.33 -10.26 -13.27
N PRO A 28 -9.96 -9.29 -12.60
CA PRO A 28 -9.27 -8.18 -11.96
C PRO A 28 -8.19 -8.68 -10.98
N LYS A 29 -6.97 -8.13 -11.11
CA LYS A 29 -5.87 -8.47 -10.20
C LYS A 29 -6.00 -7.64 -8.93
N LYS A 30 -5.92 -8.32 -7.77
CA LYS A 30 -5.87 -7.64 -6.47
C LYS A 30 -4.47 -7.07 -6.26
N PHE A 31 -4.40 -5.81 -5.87
CA PHE A 31 -3.15 -5.09 -5.67
C PHE A 31 -3.24 -4.25 -4.38
N ARG A 32 -2.21 -4.32 -3.55
CA ARG A 32 -2.11 -3.55 -2.30
C ARG A 32 -1.00 -2.52 -2.41
N ARG A 33 -1.35 -1.24 -2.26
CA ARG A 33 -0.42 -0.11 -2.26
C ARG A 33 0.07 0.17 -0.85
N LEU A 34 1.37 0.36 -0.70
CA LEU A 34 2.02 0.89 0.50
C LEU A 34 2.46 2.31 0.20
N ALA A 35 2.03 3.26 1.02
CA ALA A 35 2.33 4.68 0.83
C ALA A 35 2.22 5.44 2.16
N PHE A 36 2.86 6.62 2.19
CA PHE A 36 2.69 7.68 3.19
C PHE A 36 1.25 8.17 3.26
N PRO A 37 0.84 8.96 4.26
CA PRO A 37 -0.49 9.56 4.27
C PRO A 37 -0.66 10.70 3.27
N ASP A 38 -1.89 10.93 2.82
CA ASP A 38 -2.25 12.04 1.90
C ASP A 38 -2.33 13.37 2.66
N ARG A 39 -1.21 13.75 3.28
CA ARG A 39 -1.03 15.02 4.00
C ARG A 39 0.46 15.28 4.17
N PHE A 40 0.81 16.53 4.44
CA PHE A 40 2.17 16.86 4.86
C PHE A 40 2.54 16.09 6.13
N LEU A 41 3.77 15.59 6.17
CA LEU A 41 4.30 14.93 7.36
C LEU A 41 4.55 16.02 8.41
N GLU A 42 3.88 15.91 9.55
CA GLU A 42 3.85 16.96 10.58
C GLU A 42 5.17 17.05 11.38
N GLU A 43 6.05 16.06 11.23
CA GLU A 43 7.21 15.88 12.11
C GLU A 43 8.53 15.96 11.36
N TYR A 44 9.47 16.70 11.94
CA TYR A 44 10.85 16.75 11.50
C TYR A 44 11.64 15.57 12.09
N GLY A 45 12.54 14.99 11.30
CA GLY A 45 13.35 13.85 11.71
C GLY A 45 14.17 13.28 10.56
N SER A 46 14.83 12.15 10.81
CA SER A 46 15.53 11.41 9.76
C SER A 46 14.54 10.69 8.85
N GLN A 47 14.95 10.42 7.61
CA GLN A 47 14.15 9.63 6.66
C GLN A 47 13.71 8.28 7.26
N GLU A 48 14.61 7.59 7.96
CA GLU A 48 14.32 6.32 8.62
C GLU A 48 13.20 6.46 9.67
N SER A 49 13.24 7.53 10.47
CA SER A 49 12.21 7.79 11.48
C SER A 49 10.83 8.04 10.85
N SER A 50 10.78 8.74 9.71
CA SER A 50 9.55 8.96 8.96
C SER A 50 9.03 7.65 8.35
N LEU A 51 9.89 6.87 7.70
CA LEU A 51 9.52 5.57 7.11
C LEU A 51 8.92 4.63 8.16
N LYS A 52 9.58 4.52 9.32
CA LYS A 52 9.11 3.72 10.45
C LYS A 52 7.78 4.20 11.00
N ARG A 53 7.63 5.51 11.22
CA ARG A 53 6.40 6.12 11.75
C ARG A 53 5.20 5.89 10.83
N TYR A 54 5.38 6.09 9.54
CA TYR A 54 4.30 5.94 8.55
C TYR A 54 4.18 4.50 8.01
N GLY A 55 5.00 3.59 8.53
CA GLY A 55 4.92 2.17 8.27
C GLY A 55 5.32 1.75 6.86
N VAL A 56 6.15 2.54 6.19
CA VAL A 56 6.76 2.23 4.90
C VAL A 56 8.12 1.56 5.15
N THR A 57 8.10 0.40 5.79
CA THR A 57 9.30 -0.39 6.11
C THR A 57 9.21 -1.81 5.56
N ALA A 58 10.35 -2.50 5.48
CA ALA A 58 10.42 -3.88 5.02
C ALA A 58 9.57 -4.83 5.90
N GLU A 59 9.61 -4.65 7.22
CA GLU A 59 8.87 -5.47 8.18
C GLU A 59 7.36 -5.33 7.96
N ASN A 60 6.88 -4.10 7.75
CA ASN A 60 5.48 -3.86 7.47
C ASN A 60 5.05 -4.36 6.08
N ALA A 61 5.95 -4.33 5.10
CA ALA A 61 5.69 -4.94 3.80
C ALA A 61 5.52 -6.47 3.94
N VAL A 62 6.43 -7.14 4.65
CA VAL A 62 6.34 -8.58 4.93
C VAL A 62 5.07 -8.91 5.72
N ALA A 63 4.77 -8.17 6.79
CA ALA A 63 3.55 -8.36 7.59
C ALA A 63 2.27 -8.18 6.75
N THR A 64 2.28 -7.22 5.82
CA THR A 64 1.17 -7.00 4.88
C THR A 64 0.99 -8.21 3.96
N VAL A 65 2.06 -8.71 3.36
CA VAL A 65 2.02 -9.90 2.49
C VAL A 65 1.51 -11.12 3.26
N MET A 66 2.05 -11.37 4.46
CA MET A 66 1.63 -12.51 5.29
C MET A 66 0.15 -12.43 5.67
N THR A 67 -0.34 -11.23 5.99
CA THR A 67 -1.77 -10.99 6.26
C THR A 67 -2.64 -11.30 5.04
N LEU A 68 -2.22 -10.84 3.86
CA LEU A 68 -2.95 -11.08 2.62
C LEU A 68 -2.98 -12.58 2.25
N LEU A 69 -1.88 -13.30 2.44
CA LEU A 69 -1.81 -14.75 2.21
C LEU A 69 -2.74 -15.52 3.16
N LYS A 70 -2.73 -15.18 4.46
CA LYS A 70 -3.61 -15.79 5.47
C LYS A 70 -5.10 -15.50 5.20
N GLY A 71 -5.43 -14.31 4.70
CA GLY A 71 -6.80 -13.96 4.29
C GLY A 71 -7.25 -14.56 2.96
N THR A 72 -6.37 -15.26 2.25
CA THR A 72 -6.67 -15.90 0.95
C THR A 72 -6.97 -17.40 1.08
N SER A 73 -6.87 -17.99 2.29
CA SER A 73 -7.17 -19.41 2.55
C SER A 73 -8.67 -19.75 2.72
N GLY A 74 -9.57 -19.00 2.08
CA GLY A 74 -11.01 -19.15 2.28
C GLY A 74 -11.86 -18.57 1.16
N THR A 75 -11.83 -19.19 -0.01
CA THR A 75 -12.98 -19.22 -0.92
C THR A 75 -13.65 -20.58 -0.77
N LYS A 76 -14.69 -20.61 0.07
CA LYS A 76 -15.89 -21.43 -0.17
C LYS A 76 -16.94 -20.51 -0.77
#